data_AF-A0A2S9GIN6-F1
#
_entry.id   AF-A0A2S9GIN6-F1
#
_cell.length_a   1.000
_cell.length_b   1.000
_cell.length_c   1.000
_cell.angle_alpha   90.00
_cell.angle_beta   90.00
_cell.angle_gamma   90.00
#
_symmetry.space_group_name_H-M   'P 1'
#
loop_
_entity.id
_entity.type
_entity.pdbx_description
1 polymer ?
#
loop_
_entity_poly.entity_id
_entity_poly.type
_entity_poly.pdbx_seq_one_letter_code
_entity_poly.pdbx_strand_id
1 'polypeptide(L)'
;RRRDVALAGFTALFGDAASDPVDYLDHCWGAEPFAPGGPTAAGPPGSWTTHGRWLRAPVDGIFWAGTETADRWTGFLDGAVRSGL
;
A
#
# COMPACT_ATOMS: atom_id res chain seq x y z
N ARG A 1 5.05 -20.41 -12.17
CA ARG A 1 4.53 -20.65 -10.79
C ARG A 1 3.55 -19.58 -10.32
N ARG A 2 3.92 -18.29 -10.14
CA ARG A 2 2.97 -17.24 -9.65
C ARG A 2 1.79 -17.04 -10.62
N ARG A 3 2.10 -16.88 -11.92
CA ARG A 3 1.11 -16.82 -13.01
C ARG A 3 0.13 -17.98 -12.95
N ASP A 4 0.63 -19.21 -12.96
CA ASP A 4 -0.21 -20.41 -13.03
C ASP A 4 -1.16 -20.53 -11.83
N VAL A 5 -0.69 -20.20 -10.62
CA VAL A 5 -1.52 -20.18 -9.41
C VAL A 5 -2.60 -19.10 -9.50
N ALA A 6 -2.24 -17.90 -9.97
CA ALA A 6 -3.21 -16.81 -10.16
C ALA A 6 -4.29 -17.20 -11.17
N LEU A 7 -3.91 -17.75 -12.33
CA LEU A 7 -4.86 -18.19 -13.36
C LEU A 7 -5.72 -19.36 -12.93
N ALA A 8 -5.20 -20.29 -12.13
CA ALA A 8 -6.01 -21.34 -11.53
C ALA A 8 -7.10 -20.76 -10.60
N GLY A 9 -6.75 -19.74 -9.80
CA GLY A 9 -7.71 -19.01 -8.97
C GLY A 9 -8.77 -18.29 -9.79
N PHE A 10 -8.37 -17.57 -10.85
CA PHE A 10 -9.31 -16.90 -11.75
C PHE A 10 -10.22 -17.88 -12.49
N THR A 11 -9.68 -19.01 -12.96
CA THR A 11 -10.44 -20.08 -13.60
C THR A 11 -11.48 -20.67 -12.64
N ALA A 12 -11.11 -20.88 -11.38
CA ALA A 12 -12.05 -21.37 -10.38
C ALA A 12 -13.21 -20.40 -10.08
N LEU A 13 -12.97 -19.09 -10.18
CA LEU A 13 -13.97 -18.05 -9.92
C LEU A 13 -14.83 -17.70 -11.16
N PHE A 14 -14.24 -17.75 -12.35
CA PHE A 14 -14.81 -17.17 -13.56
C PHE A 14 -14.92 -18.15 -14.74
N GLY A 15 -14.51 -19.41 -14.55
CA GLY A 15 -14.58 -20.48 -15.54
C GLY A 15 -13.39 -20.56 -16.50
N ASP A 16 -13.42 -21.56 -17.38
CA ASP A 16 -12.29 -21.98 -18.23
C ASP A 16 -11.74 -20.87 -19.14
N ALA A 17 -12.58 -19.91 -19.54
CA ALA A 17 -12.14 -18.77 -20.34
C ALA A 17 -11.07 -17.92 -19.64
N ALA A 18 -11.03 -17.89 -18.30
CA ALA A 18 -10.03 -17.15 -17.55
C ALA A 18 -8.64 -17.82 -17.53
N SER A 19 -8.52 -19.05 -18.06
CA SER A 19 -7.24 -19.76 -18.17
C SER A 19 -6.33 -19.24 -19.30
N ASP A 20 -6.90 -18.50 -20.26
CA ASP A 20 -6.20 -17.96 -21.43
C ASP A 20 -6.26 -16.42 -21.48
N PRO A 21 -5.44 -15.71 -20.66
CA PRO A 21 -5.44 -14.25 -20.65
C PRO A 21 -4.68 -13.69 -21.85
N VAL A 22 -5.09 -12.50 -22.31
CA VAL A 22 -4.33 -11.73 -23.33
C VAL A 22 -2.93 -11.38 -22.82
N ASP A 23 -2.80 -11.01 -21.55
CA ASP A 23 -1.52 -10.69 -20.91
C ASP A 23 -1.55 -10.98 -19.40
N TYR A 24 -0.37 -11.12 -18.80
CA TYR A 24 -0.20 -11.27 -17.36
C TYR A 24 1.00 -10.46 -16.89
N LEU A 25 0.76 -9.51 -15.99
CA LEU A 25 1.78 -8.75 -15.29
C LEU A 25 1.55 -8.84 -13.79
N ASP A 26 2.59 -9.20 -13.05
CA ASP A 26 2.64 -9.08 -11.60
C ASP A 26 3.83 -8.23 -11.17
N HIS A 27 3.67 -7.54 -10.05
CA HIS A 27 4.71 -6.72 -9.47
C HIS A 27 4.87 -7.05 -7.98
N CYS A 28 6.12 -7.11 -7.52
CA CYS A 28 6.44 -7.38 -6.12
C CYS A 28 6.88 -6.09 -5.43
N TRP A 29 5.93 -5.36 -4.86
CA TRP A 29 6.22 -4.14 -4.08
C TRP A 29 7.24 -4.37 -2.96
N GLY A 30 7.24 -5.56 -2.34
CA GLY A 30 8.22 -5.93 -1.32
C GLY A 30 9.68 -5.94 -1.80
N ALA A 31 9.92 -5.93 -3.13
CA ALA A 31 11.24 -5.88 -3.72
C ALA A 31 11.66 -4.46 -4.16
N GLU A 32 10.80 -3.46 -4.04
CA GLU A 32 11.09 -2.08 -4.46
C GLU A 32 11.99 -1.37 -3.46
N PRO A 33 13.17 -0.84 -3.86
CA PRO A 33 14.13 -0.27 -2.91
C PRO A 33 13.62 1.00 -2.21
N PHE A 34 12.77 1.78 -2.88
CA PHE A 34 12.21 3.03 -2.35
C PHE A 34 10.82 2.87 -1.74
N ALA A 35 10.19 1.70 -1.92
CA ALA A 35 8.89 1.37 -1.36
C ALA A 35 8.81 -0.14 -1.07
N PRO A 36 9.64 -0.67 -0.13
CA PRO A 36 9.87 -2.11 0.03
C PRO A 36 8.71 -2.89 0.67
N GLY A 37 7.48 -2.47 0.40
CA GLY A 37 6.26 -3.04 0.95
C GLY A 37 5.04 -2.33 0.39
N GLY A 38 3.87 -2.66 0.91
CA GLY A 38 2.63 -2.05 0.49
C GLY A 38 1.41 -2.75 1.07
N PRO A 39 0.20 -2.21 0.81
CA PRO A 39 -0.03 -0.97 0.06
C PRO A 39 0.25 0.32 0.86
N THR A 40 0.35 0.24 2.19
CA THR A 40 0.61 1.38 3.09
C THR A 40 1.33 0.90 4.35
N ALA A 41 1.93 1.81 5.10
CA ALA A 41 2.50 1.46 6.40
C ALA A 41 1.43 0.92 7.37
N ALA A 42 1.77 -0.14 8.10
CA ALA A 42 0.95 -0.71 9.17
C ALA A 42 1.79 -0.86 10.43
N GLY A 43 1.39 -0.16 11.51
CA GLY A 43 2.08 -0.23 12.80
C GLY A 43 1.66 -1.47 13.60
N PRO A 44 2.57 -2.08 14.39
CA PRO A 44 2.21 -3.16 15.31
C PRO A 44 1.31 -2.67 16.46
N PRO A 45 0.70 -3.60 17.23
CA PRO A 45 -0.08 -3.24 18.41
C PRO A 45 0.67 -2.30 19.36
N GLY A 46 -0.02 -1.28 19.87
CA GLY A 46 0.54 -0.28 20.79
C GLY A 46 1.30 0.87 20.10
N SER A 47 1.75 0.73 18.85
CA SER A 47 2.49 1.81 18.17
C SER A 47 1.68 3.10 18.05
N TRP A 48 0.39 2.98 17.73
CA TRP A 48 -0.48 4.15 17.57
C TRP A 48 -0.69 4.92 18.88
N THR A 49 -0.98 4.24 19.99
CA THR A 49 -1.24 4.88 21.27
C THR A 49 0.02 5.46 21.89
N THR A 50 1.17 4.82 21.70
CA THR A 50 2.45 5.30 22.24
C THR A 50 3.05 6.43 21.40
N HIS A 51 2.99 6.32 20.06
CA HIS A 51 3.76 7.19 19.15
C HIS A 51 2.92 7.98 18.14
N GLY A 52 1.62 7.69 17.95
CA GLY A 52 0.80 8.28 16.88
C GLY A 52 0.75 9.82 16.88
N ARG A 53 0.83 10.45 18.06
CA ARG A 53 0.90 11.92 18.17
C ARG A 53 2.11 12.55 17.46
N TRP A 54 3.20 11.79 17.31
CA TRP A 54 4.43 12.26 16.70
C TRP A 54 4.47 12.07 15.18
N LEU A 55 3.55 11.29 14.61
CA LEU A 55 3.56 10.92 13.18
C LEU A 55 3.58 12.12 12.23
N ARG A 56 2.96 13.23 12.63
CA ARG A 56 2.89 14.46 11.82
C ARG A 56 3.36 15.71 12.56
N ALA A 57 3.93 15.56 13.75
CA ALA A 57 4.38 16.69 14.55
C ALA A 57 5.63 17.31 13.90
N PRO A 58 5.64 18.62 13.58
CA PRO A 58 6.81 19.25 12.97
C PRO A 58 7.98 19.31 13.96
N VAL A 59 9.20 19.25 13.44
CA VAL A 59 10.45 19.32 14.22
C VAL A 59 11.39 20.33 13.57
N ASP A 60 11.74 21.40 14.29
CA ASP A 60 12.71 22.42 13.86
C ASP A 60 12.49 22.96 12.43
N GLY A 61 11.22 23.20 12.06
CA GLY A 61 10.84 23.72 10.72
C GLY A 61 10.70 22.64 9.64
N ILE A 62 10.87 21.36 9.99
CA ILE A 62 10.59 20.21 9.11
C ILE A 62 9.13 19.79 9.31
N PHE A 63 8.38 19.69 8.20
CA PHE A 63 6.99 19.25 8.15
C PHE A 63 6.89 17.91 7.41
N TRP A 64 5.98 17.04 7.87
CA TRP A 64 5.86 15.68 7.37
C TRP A 64 4.63 15.52 6.46
N ALA A 65 4.87 15.38 5.16
CA ALA A 65 3.88 14.91 4.19
C ALA A 65 3.92 13.37 4.08
N GLY A 66 3.11 12.82 3.19
CA GLY A 66 2.94 11.38 2.99
C GLY A 66 1.54 10.95 3.44
N THR A 67 0.97 9.95 2.76
CA THR A 67 -0.43 9.56 3.02
C THR A 67 -0.67 9.15 4.48
N GLU A 68 0.36 8.62 5.14
CA GLU A 68 0.40 8.27 6.55
C GLU A 68 0.11 9.45 7.50
N THR A 69 0.43 10.68 7.10
CA THR A 69 0.27 11.87 7.96
C THR A 69 -1.08 12.58 7.78
N ALA A 70 -1.89 12.14 6.82
CA ALA A 70 -3.23 12.67 6.58
C ALA A 70 -4.18 12.35 7.73
N ASP A 71 -5.10 13.29 8.02
CA ASP A 71 -6.16 13.11 9.02
C ASP A 71 -7.31 12.24 8.50
N ARG A 72 -7.40 12.05 7.19
CA ARG A 72 -8.41 11.25 6.51
C ARG A 72 -7.78 10.54 5.32
N TRP A 73 -8.28 9.34 5.03
CA TRP A 73 -7.86 8.53 3.87
C TRP A 73 -6.37 8.20 3.87
N THR A 74 -5.81 7.97 5.06
CA THR A 74 -4.46 7.43 5.24
C THR A 74 -4.27 6.13 4.47
N GLY A 75 -3.17 6.02 3.73
CA GLY A 75 -2.86 4.89 2.86
C GLY A 75 -3.42 4.99 1.44
N PHE A 76 -4.06 6.12 1.09
CA PHE A 76 -4.62 6.37 -0.24
C PHE A 76 -4.00 7.62 -0.89
N LEU A 77 -4.16 7.73 -2.21
CA LEU A 77 -3.74 8.91 -2.98
C LEU A 77 -4.37 10.22 -2.47
N ASP A 78 -5.64 10.19 -2.05
CA ASP A 78 -6.31 11.37 -1.47
C ASP A 78 -5.61 11.83 -0.18
N GLY A 79 -5.22 10.90 0.70
CA GLY A 79 -4.41 11.21 1.87
C GLY A 79 -3.04 11.78 1.50
N ALA A 80 -2.39 11.24 0.47
CA ALA A 80 -1.10 11.73 -0.01
C ALA A 80 -1.20 13.20 -0.45
N VAL A 81 -2.22 13.54 -1.26
CA VAL A 81 -2.47 14.91 -1.69
C VAL A 81 -2.78 15.82 -0.50
N ARG A 82 -3.71 15.42 0.38
CA ARG A 82 -4.09 16.22 1.56
C ARG A 82 -2.92 16.53 2.48
N SER A 83 -2.02 15.57 2.67
CA SER A 83 -0.86 15.73 3.57
C SER A 83 0.16 16.76 3.09
N GLY A 84 0.14 17.10 1.80
CA GLY A 84 1.07 18.04 1.17
C GLY A 84 0.50 19.43 0.90
N LEU A 85 -0.77 19.68 1.23
CA LEU A 85 -1.44 20.98 1.13
C LEU A 85 -1.35 21.74 2.46
#